data_AF-A0A9X8VF26-F1
#
_entry.id   AF-A0A9X8VF26-F1
#
_cell.length_a   1.000
_cell.length_b   1.000
_cell.length_c   1.000
_cell.angle_alpha   90.00
_cell.angle_beta   90.00
_cell.angle_gamma   90.00
#
_symmetry.space_group_name_H-M   'P 1'
#
loop_
_entity.id
_entity.type
_entity.pdbx_description
1 polymer ?
#
loop_
_entity_poly.entity_id
_entity_poly.type
_entity_poly.pdbx_seq_one_letter_code
_entity_poly.pdbx_strand_id
1 'polypeptide(L)' 'LEGHEEANPLHHLLEGSLRQRVIDAIEALPEREKMVLTLYYQEELNLKEIGAVLDVGESRVSQLHSQAIKRLRARLANDT' A
#
# COMPACT_ATOMS: atom_id res chain seq x y z
N LEU A 1 -7.49 -1.95 33.84
CA LEU A 1 -6.63 -3.11 33.50
C LEU A 1 -6.16 -2.95 32.05
N GLU A 2 -5.50 -1.84 31.72
CA GLU A 2 -5.24 -1.43 30.31
C GLU A 2 -3.82 -0.85 30.18
N GLY A 3 -2.80 -1.63 30.56
CA GLY A 3 -1.40 -1.15 30.53
C GLY A 3 -0.36 -2.21 30.19
N HIS A 4 -0.77 -3.41 29.77
CA HIS A 4 0.14 -4.53 29.54
C HIS A 4 0.12 -5.10 28.11
N GLU A 5 -0.77 -4.62 27.23
CA GLU A 5 -0.77 -5.05 25.81
C GLU A 5 0.23 -4.25 24.96
N GLU A 6 0.28 -2.92 25.10
CA GLU A 6 1.25 -2.07 24.39
C GLU A 6 2.70 -2.31 24.83
N ALA A 7 2.95 -2.69 26.09
CA ALA A 7 4.31 -2.96 26.57
C ALA A 7 4.80 -4.39 26.27
N ASN A 8 3.99 -5.22 25.61
CA ASN A 8 4.34 -6.61 25.35
C ASN A 8 5.42 -6.69 24.23
N PRO A 9 6.64 -7.20 24.52
CA PRO A 9 7.70 -7.32 23.53
C PRO A 9 7.30 -8.14 22.29
N LEU A 10 6.42 -9.14 22.47
CA LEU A 10 5.89 -9.92 21.36
C LEU A 10 4.99 -9.09 20.46
N HIS A 11 4.20 -8.17 21.02
CA HIS A 11 3.33 -7.29 20.26
C HIS A 11 4.16 -6.36 19.37
N HIS A 12 5.18 -5.70 19.93
CA HIS A 12 6.08 -4.84 19.15
C HIS A 12 6.85 -5.60 18.06
N LEU A 13 7.27 -6.85 18.32
CA LEU A 13 7.92 -7.68 17.30
C LEU A 13 6.95 -8.04 16.16
N LEU A 14 5.72 -8.42 16.50
CA LEU A 14 4.67 -8.74 15.53
C LEU A 14 4.29 -7.51 14.69
N GLU A 15 4.08 -6.35 15.31
CA GLU A 15 3.80 -5.10 14.60
C GLU A 15 4.96 -4.67 13.70
N GLY A 16 6.20 -4.75 14.21
CA GLY A 16 7.40 -4.47 13.44
C GLY A 16 7.52 -5.37 12.21
N SER A 17 7.24 -6.66 12.36
CA SER A 17 7.22 -7.61 11.25
C SER A 17 6.11 -7.34 10.23
N LEU A 18 4.93 -6.92 10.67
CA LEU A 18 3.83 -6.56 9.76
C LEU A 18 4.16 -5.30 8.99
N ARG A 19 4.67 -4.26 9.66
CA ARG A 19 5.11 -3.02 9.03
C ARG A 19 6.16 -3.31 7.96
N GLN A 20 7.18 -4.10 8.28
CA GLN A 20 8.23 -4.43 7.31
C GLN A 20 7.67 -5.18 6.09
N ARG A 21 6.78 -6.16 6.31
CA ARG A 21 6.12 -6.88 5.20
C ARG A 21 5.31 -5.97 4.29
N VAL A 22 4.61 -4.98 4.85
CA VAL A 22 3.88 -3.99 4.06
C VAL A 22 4.83 -3.13 3.23
N ILE A 23 5.95 -2.68 3.81
CA ILE A 23 6.98 -1.92 3.11
C ILE A 23 7.52 -2.75 1.94
N ASP A 24 7.97 -3.98 2.19
CA ASP A 24 8.52 -4.87 1.17
C ASP A 24 7.50 -5.16 0.06
N ALA A 25 6.22 -5.31 0.42
CA ALA A 25 5.15 -5.52 -0.55
C ALA A 25 4.92 -4.29 -1.46
N ILE A 26 5.00 -3.07 -0.91
CA ILE A 26 4.91 -1.81 -1.66
C ILE A 26 6.14 -1.62 -2.55
N GLU A 27 7.35 -1.88 -2.04
CA GLU A 27 8.58 -1.77 -2.81
C GLU A 27 8.62 -2.72 -4.00
N ALA A 28 7.98 -3.87 -3.87
CA ALA A 28 7.89 -4.89 -4.92
C ALA A 28 6.74 -4.67 -5.93
N LEU A 29 6.00 -3.55 -5.83
CA LEU A 29 5.04 -3.15 -6.87
C LEU A 29 5.77 -2.60 -8.11
N PRO A 30 5.16 -2.67 -9.30
CA PRO A 30 5.62 -1.91 -10.46
C PRO A 30 5.61 -0.40 -10.18
N GLU A 31 6.58 0.35 -10.73
CA GLU A 31 6.70 1.79 -10.46
C GLU A 31 5.43 2.59 -10.78
N ARG A 32 4.74 2.25 -11.87
CA ARG A 32 3.49 2.93 -12.23
C ARG A 32 2.37 2.67 -11.21
N GLU A 33 2.35 1.49 -10.60
CA GLU A 33 1.38 1.14 -9.55
C GLU A 33 1.72 1.87 -8.25
N LYS A 34 3.00 1.92 -7.85
CA LYS A 34 3.46 2.72 -6.69
C LYS A 34 3.11 4.19 -6.85
N MET A 35 3.42 4.77 -8.00
CA MET A 35 3.17 6.18 -8.29
C MET A 35 1.67 6.52 -8.16
N VAL A 36 0.78 5.65 -8.66
CA VAL A 36 -0.68 5.84 -8.49
C VAL A 36 -1.07 5.79 -7.02
N LEU A 37 -0.50 4.91 -6.22
CA LEU A 37 -0.78 4.85 -4.77
C LEU A 37 -0.24 6.09 -4.04
N THR A 38 0.97 6.55 -4.35
CA THR A 38 1.56 7.77 -3.76
C THR A 38 0.70 8.98 -4.07
N LEU A 39 0.36 9.20 -5.34
CA LEU A 39 -0.45 10.34 -5.73
C LEU A 39 -1.85 10.30 -5.11
N TYR A 40 -2.42 9.11 -4.89
CA TYR A 40 -3.75 8.96 -4.30
C TYR A 40 -3.77 9.09 -2.77
N TYR A 41 -2.86 8.42 -2.06
CA TYR A 41 -2.88 8.34 -0.60
C TYR A 41 -2.01 9.39 0.09
N GLN A 42 -0.96 9.87 -0.57
CA GLN A 42 -0.03 10.84 0.03
C GLN A 42 -0.28 12.25 -0.49
N GLU A 43 -0.52 12.40 -1.79
CA GLU A 43 -0.81 13.71 -2.40
C GLU A 43 -2.32 14.01 -2.50
N GLU A 44 -3.17 13.09 -2.03
CA GLU A 44 -4.64 13.22 -1.98
C GLU A 44 -5.31 13.56 -3.33
N LEU A 45 -4.66 13.23 -4.45
CA LEU A 45 -5.17 13.50 -5.79
C LEU A 45 -6.29 12.53 -6.17
N ASN A 46 -7.29 13.03 -6.88
CA ASN A 46 -8.34 12.18 -7.45
C ASN A 46 -7.89 11.52 -8.77
N LEU A 47 -8.64 10.52 -9.26
CA LEU A 47 -8.28 9.74 -10.45
C LEU A 47 -8.08 10.59 -11.71
N LYS A 48 -8.79 11.72 -11.83
CA LYS A 48 -8.68 12.65 -12.96
C LYS A 48 -7.37 13.42 -12.92
N GLU A 49 -7.00 13.93 -11.74
CA GLU A 49 -5.74 14.65 -11.51
C GLU A 49 -4.54 13.71 -11.70
N ILE A 50 -4.62 12.50 -11.15
CA ILE A 50 -3.59 11.47 -11.36
C ILE A 50 -3.46 11.12 -12.84
N GLY A 51 -4.58 11.01 -13.56
CA GLY A 51 -4.58 10.75 -15.00
C GLY A 51 -3.85 11.84 -15.77
N ALA A 52 -4.09 13.11 -15.42
CA ALA A 52 -3.38 14.24 -16.01
C ALA A 52 -1.87 14.22 -15.70
N VAL A 53 -1.47 13.89 -14.47
CA VAL A 53 -0.05 13.79 -14.07
C VAL A 53 0.67 12.66 -14.81
N LEU A 54 0.00 11.53 -15.01
CA LEU A 54 0.59 10.33 -15.60
C LEU A 54 0.38 10.20 -17.13
N ASP A 55 -0.23 11.22 -17.74
CA ASP A 55 -0.64 11.28 -19.15
C ASP A 55 -1.45 10.04 -19.60
N VAL A 56 -2.46 9.69 -18.80
CA VAL A 56 -3.37 8.56 -19.06
C VAL A 56 -4.82 8.90 -18.65
N GLY A 57 -5.80 8.18 -19.20
CA GLY A 57 -7.20 8.35 -18.80
C GLY A 57 -7.53 7.81 -17.40
N GLU A 58 -8.59 8.32 -16.78
CA GLU A 58 -9.08 7.90 -15.45
C GLU A 58 -9.29 6.38 -15.32
N SER A 59 -9.82 5.74 -16.36
CA SER A 59 -10.02 4.29 -16.40
C SER A 59 -8.70 3.54 -16.22
N ARG A 60 -7.61 4.04 -16.81
CA ARG A 60 -6.28 3.42 -16.68
C ARG A 60 -5.73 3.59 -15.27
N VAL A 61 -5.94 4.75 -14.64
CA VAL A 61 -5.55 4.99 -13.25
C VAL A 61 -6.30 4.04 -12.31
N SER A 62 -7.62 3.92 -12.47
CA SER A 62 -8.45 3.00 -11.67
C SER A 62 -8.00 1.54 -11.80
N GLN A 63 -7.63 1.11 -13.01
CA GLN A 63 -7.05 -0.22 -13.24
C GLN A 63 -5.71 -0.40 -12.53
N LEU A 64 -4.79 0.56 -12.66
CA LEU A 64 -3.48 0.51 -11.98
C LEU A 64 -3.65 0.46 -10.46
N HIS A 65 -4.54 1.28 -9.90
CA HIS A 65 -4.87 1.27 -8.47
C HIS A 65 -5.40 -0.11 -8.04
N SER A 66 -6.39 -0.65 -8.77
CA SER A 66 -6.97 -1.96 -8.48
C SER A 66 -5.95 -3.10 -8.56
N GLN A 67 -5.04 -3.05 -9.55
CA GLN A 67 -3.95 -4.01 -9.70
C GLN A 67 -2.96 -3.93 -8.53
N ALA A 68 -2.58 -2.71 -8.12
CA ALA A 68 -1.70 -2.48 -6.99
C ALA A 68 -2.28 -3.09 -5.71
N ILE A 69 -3.55 -2.81 -5.40
CA ILE A 69 -4.26 -3.37 -4.23
C ILE A 69 -4.32 -4.91 -4.30
N LYS A 70 -4.60 -5.48 -5.47
CA LYS A 70 -4.64 -6.94 -5.64
C LYS A 70 -3.26 -7.57 -5.38
N ARG A 71 -2.17 -6.96 -5.87
CA ARG A 71 -0.80 -7.45 -5.63
C ARG A 71 -0.41 -7.33 -4.16
N LEU A 72 -0.71 -6.22 -3.52
CA LEU A 72 -0.45 -6.03 -2.09
C LEU A 72 -1.14 -7.11 -1.27
N ARG A 73 -2.44 -7.35 -1.53
CA ARG A 73 -3.19 -8.43 -0.87
C ARG A 73 -2.58 -9.80 -1.12
N ALA A 74 -2.21 -10.12 -2.35
CA ALA A 74 -1.61 -11.42 -2.68
C ALA A 74 -0.27 -11.64 -1.97
N ARG A 75 0.59 -10.61 -1.90
CA ARG A 75 1.87 -10.70 -1.18
C ARG A 75 1.69 -10.86 0.31
N LEU A 76 0.78 -10.09 0.91
CA LEU A 76 0.50 -10.15 2.35
C LEU A 76 -0.25 -11.43 2.77
N ALA A 77 -1.05 -12.01 1.88
CA ALA A 77 -1.78 -13.25 2.14
C ALA A 77 -0.92 -14.52 2.01
N ASN A 78 0.16 -14.49 1.23
CA ASN A 78 1.03 -15.66 1.00
C ASN A 78 2.03 -15.94 2.14
N ASP A 79 2.02 -15.14 3.21
CA ASP A 79 2.93 -15.27 4.37
C ASP A 79 2.25 -15.92 5.60
N THR A 80 1.24 -16.77 5.39
CA THR A 80 0.61 -17.60 6.44
C THR A 80 0.69 -19.07 6.07
#